data_AF-A0A3S4FWL1-F1
#
_entry.id   AF-A0A3S4FWL1-F1
#
_cell.length_a   1.000
_cell.length_b   1.000
_cell.length_c   1.000
_cell.angle_alpha   90.00
_cell.angle_beta   90.00
_cell.angle_gamma   90.00
#
_symmetry.space_group_name_H-M   'P 1'
#
loop_
_entity.id
_entity.type
_entity.pdbx_description
1 polymer ?
#
loop_
_entity_poly.entity_id
_entity_poly.type
_entity_poly.pdbx_seq_one_letter_code
_entity_poly.pdbx_strand_id
1 'polypeptide(L)'
;MANIDADAVRQAVKRHPDFIVGLKARMSSSVVGVNGITPLERAKAMQQENGNLPLMVHIGNNPPDLDEIAERLTAGDIITHCYNGKPNRILRPDGELRASVTRALARGVRLDVGHGTASLSFAVAKRAISLGILPHTISSDIYCRNRINGPVHSLANVMSKFLAIGHVAAAGHCVRDGQCRR
;
A
#
# COMPACT_ATOMS: atom_id res chain seq x y z
N MET A 1 4.19 6.18 20.60
CA MET A 1 2.94 5.48 20.99
C MET A 1 1.83 6.37 21.55
N ALA A 2 2.12 7.50 22.21
CA ALA A 2 1.10 8.36 22.83
C ALA A 2 0.00 8.90 21.89
N ASN A 3 0.23 8.91 20.57
CA ASN A 3 -0.70 9.48 19.58
C ASN A 3 -1.56 8.42 18.86
N ILE A 4 -1.68 7.20 19.41
CA ILE A 4 -2.57 6.15 18.87
C ILE A 4 -3.67 5.88 19.90
N ASP A 5 -4.89 6.31 19.57
CA ASP A 5 -6.07 6.19 20.42
C ASP A 5 -7.11 5.27 19.76
N ALA A 6 -7.29 4.08 20.35
CA ALA A 6 -8.22 3.07 19.84
C ALA A 6 -9.69 3.45 20.07
N ASP A 7 -9.99 4.14 21.17
CA ASP A 7 -11.35 4.58 21.47
C ASP A 7 -11.77 5.70 20.54
N ALA A 8 -10.87 6.65 20.24
CA ALA A 8 -11.12 7.69 19.24
C ALA A 8 -11.37 7.10 17.85
N VAL A 9 -10.60 6.08 17.43
CA VAL A 9 -10.83 5.36 16.16
C VAL A 9 -12.20 4.70 16.16
N ARG A 10 -12.54 3.95 17.21
CA ARG A 10 -13.84 3.27 17.33
C ARG A 10 -15.01 4.25 17.28
N GLN A 11 -14.90 5.38 17.98
CA GLN A 11 -15.93 6.42 17.97
C GLN A 11 -16.07 7.07 16.59
N ALA A 12 -14.96 7.34 15.89
CA ALA A 12 -14.99 7.90 14.55
C ALA A 12 -15.66 6.95 13.55
N VAL A 13 -15.30 5.66 13.55
CA VAL A 13 -15.91 4.62 12.70
C VAL A 13 -17.43 4.56 12.94
N LYS A 14 -17.88 4.55 14.19
CA LYS A 14 -19.31 4.54 14.52
C LYS A 14 -20.04 5.82 14.10
N ARG A 15 -19.38 6.98 14.16
CA ARG A 15 -19.97 8.27 13.79
C ARG A 15 -20.09 8.46 12.28
N HIS A 16 -19.25 7.78 11.50
CA HIS A 16 -19.15 7.99 10.05
C HIS A 16 -19.10 6.66 9.26
N PRO A 17 -20.10 5.76 9.42
CA PRO A 17 -20.07 4.42 8.83
C PRO A 17 -20.06 4.43 7.28
N ASP A 18 -20.70 5.42 6.66
CA ASP A 18 -20.79 5.53 5.19
C ASP A 18 -19.59 6.27 4.56
N PHE A 19 -18.69 6.80 5.38
CA PHE A 19 -17.55 7.60 4.92
C PHE A 19 -16.21 6.92 5.23
N ILE A 20 -16.07 6.30 6.41
CA ILE A 20 -14.84 5.59 6.79
C ILE A 20 -14.88 4.18 6.23
N VAL A 21 -14.16 3.96 5.14
CA VAL A 21 -14.10 2.66 4.44
C VAL A 21 -12.91 1.79 4.88
N GLY A 22 -12.08 2.25 5.82
CA GLY A 22 -10.86 1.55 6.20
C GLY A 22 -9.95 2.33 7.14
N LEU A 23 -8.85 1.67 7.53
CA LEU A 23 -7.79 2.24 8.36
C LEU A 23 -6.51 2.42 7.55
N LYS A 24 -5.66 3.35 7.98
CA LYS A 24 -4.35 3.63 7.35
C LYS A 24 -3.24 3.54 8.38
N ALA A 25 -2.24 2.70 8.11
CA ALA A 25 -0.97 2.68 8.85
C ALA A 25 0.18 3.15 7.95
N ARG A 26 1.08 3.99 8.45
CA ARG A 26 2.29 4.43 7.74
C ARG A 26 3.53 3.84 8.42
N MET A 27 4.03 2.74 7.86
CA MET A 27 5.13 1.95 8.40
C MET A 27 6.43 2.31 7.68
N SER A 28 6.96 3.49 8.04
CA SER A 28 8.23 4.01 7.52
C SER A 28 8.97 4.76 8.62
N SER A 29 10.30 4.79 8.57
CA SER A 29 11.14 5.35 9.64
C SER A 29 10.79 6.77 10.07
N SER A 30 10.48 7.66 9.11
CA SER A 30 10.10 9.04 9.39
C SER A 30 8.77 9.21 10.12
N VAL A 31 7.97 8.14 10.24
CA VAL A 31 6.66 8.15 10.89
C VAL A 31 6.70 7.34 12.18
N VAL A 32 7.27 6.13 12.14
CA VAL A 32 7.28 5.25 13.30
C VAL A 32 8.30 5.68 14.35
N GLY A 33 9.32 6.45 13.97
CA GLY A 33 10.42 6.83 14.86
C GLY A 33 11.04 5.59 15.49
N VAL A 34 11.07 5.55 16.82
CA VAL A 34 11.64 4.44 17.61
C VAL A 34 10.64 3.31 17.90
N ASN A 35 9.39 3.42 17.45
CA ASN A 35 8.32 2.48 17.85
C ASN A 35 8.32 1.16 17.04
N GLY A 36 9.21 1.00 16.05
CA GLY A 36 9.33 -0.22 15.25
C GLY A 36 7.99 -0.68 14.64
N ILE A 37 7.66 -1.96 14.82
CA ILE A 37 6.49 -2.62 14.25
C ILE A 37 5.20 -2.41 15.06
N THR A 38 5.31 -1.99 16.33
CA THR A 38 4.19 -1.83 17.26
C THR A 38 3.01 -0.99 16.72
N PRO A 39 3.20 0.11 15.96
CA PRO A 39 2.09 0.83 15.35
C PRO A 39 1.22 -0.04 14.43
N LEU A 40 1.82 -1.01 13.72
CA LEU A 40 1.08 -1.94 12.87
C LEU A 40 0.27 -2.91 13.71
N GLU A 41 0.85 -3.45 14.78
CA GLU A 41 0.16 -4.38 15.68
C GLU A 41 -1.06 -3.71 16.34
N ARG A 42 -0.93 -2.43 16.73
CA ARG A 42 -2.06 -1.62 17.19
C ARG A 42 -3.09 -1.40 16.09
N ALA A 43 -2.67 -1.12 14.86
CA ALA A 43 -3.59 -0.99 13.73
C ALA A 43 -4.35 -2.28 13.42
N LYS A 44 -3.71 -3.45 13.56
CA LYS A 44 -4.36 -4.76 13.42
C LYS A 44 -5.38 -5.04 14.53
N ALA A 45 -5.06 -4.70 15.79
CA ALA A 45 -6.03 -4.79 16.88
C ALA A 45 -7.24 -3.88 16.63
N MET A 46 -7.02 -2.62 16.27
CA MET A 46 -8.11 -1.68 15.94
C MET A 46 -8.92 -2.14 14.74
N GLN A 47 -8.29 -2.74 13.72
CA GLN A 47 -9.00 -3.33 12.59
C GLN A 47 -9.95 -4.43 13.05
N GLN A 48 -9.51 -5.36 13.90
CA GLN A 48 -10.34 -6.45 14.43
C GLN A 48 -11.51 -5.93 15.26
N GLU A 49 -11.25 -4.95 16.13
CA GLU A 49 -12.28 -4.33 16.98
C GLU A 49 -13.37 -3.58 16.19
N ASN A 50 -13.08 -3.19 14.95
CA ASN A 50 -13.98 -2.42 14.11
C ASN A 50 -14.50 -3.25 12.92
N GLY A 51 -14.74 -4.54 13.13
CA GLY A 51 -15.40 -5.39 12.12
C GLY A 51 -14.52 -5.75 10.93
N ASN A 52 -13.20 -5.82 11.12
CA ASN A 52 -12.21 -6.15 10.10
C ASN A 52 -12.23 -5.21 8.88
N LEU A 53 -12.40 -3.90 9.13
CA LEU A 53 -12.27 -2.88 8.09
C LEU A 53 -10.97 -3.04 7.28
N PRO A 54 -10.96 -2.76 5.96
CA PRO A 54 -9.73 -2.78 5.16
C PRO A 54 -8.61 -1.94 5.79
N LEU A 55 -7.40 -2.50 5.90
CA LEU A 55 -6.23 -1.79 6.40
C LEU A 55 -5.23 -1.55 5.27
N MET A 56 -4.95 -0.28 4.98
CA MET A 56 -3.93 0.12 4.01
C MET A 56 -2.62 0.51 4.70
N VAL A 57 -1.57 -0.24 4.40
CA VAL A 57 -0.23 -0.09 4.97
C VAL A 57 0.71 0.55 3.94
N HIS A 58 1.24 1.72 4.30
CA HIS A 58 2.28 2.42 3.53
C HIS A 58 3.62 1.84 3.94
N ILE A 59 4.40 1.41 2.95
CA ILE A 59 5.78 0.97 3.15
C ILE A 59 6.76 2.05 2.68
N GLY A 60 7.86 2.20 3.40
CA GLY A 60 8.88 3.20 3.11
C GLY A 60 10.24 2.75 3.61
N ASN A 61 11.11 3.67 4.01
CA ASN A 61 12.43 3.32 4.53
C ASN A 61 12.33 2.55 5.85
N ASN A 62 13.27 1.63 6.07
CA ASN A 62 13.48 0.98 7.36
C ASN A 62 13.84 2.00 8.44
N PRO A 63 13.47 1.74 9.72
CA PRO A 63 12.55 0.69 10.20
C PRO A 63 11.03 1.02 10.02
N PRO A 64 10.12 0.02 10.11
CA PRO A 64 10.38 -1.42 10.26
C PRO A 64 10.60 -2.12 8.92
N ASP A 65 11.18 -3.34 8.99
CA ASP A 65 11.45 -4.13 7.79
C ASP A 65 10.16 -4.63 7.12
N LEU A 66 10.15 -4.61 5.78
CA LEU A 66 9.01 -5.07 5.01
C LEU A 66 8.67 -6.53 5.29
N ASP A 67 9.65 -7.37 5.62
CA ASP A 67 9.38 -8.76 5.95
C ASP A 67 8.54 -8.87 7.24
N GLU A 68 8.84 -8.05 8.25
CA GLU A 68 8.06 -7.99 9.50
C GLU A 68 6.65 -7.43 9.27
N ILE A 69 6.53 -6.42 8.40
CA ILE A 69 5.24 -5.86 8.00
C ILE A 69 4.41 -6.94 7.32
N ALA A 70 4.96 -7.56 6.27
CA ALA A 70 4.24 -8.50 5.40
C ALA A 70 3.72 -9.71 6.18
N GLU A 71 4.47 -10.25 7.15
CA GLU A 71 4.01 -11.37 7.97
C GLU A 71 2.81 -11.07 8.88
N ARG A 72 2.57 -9.80 9.20
CA ARG A 72 1.44 -9.38 10.04
C ARG A 72 0.19 -9.05 9.23
N LEU A 73 0.29 -9.00 7.90
CA LEU A 73 -0.83 -8.70 7.01
C LEU A 73 -1.65 -9.95 6.71
N THR A 74 -2.96 -9.77 6.73
CA THR A 74 -3.97 -10.81 6.47
C THR A 74 -4.73 -10.51 5.19
N ALA A 75 -5.56 -11.47 4.75
CA ALA A 75 -6.43 -11.30 3.58
C ALA A 75 -7.18 -9.96 3.61
N GLY A 76 -7.18 -9.23 2.49
CA GLY A 76 -7.85 -7.94 2.36
C GLY A 76 -7.03 -6.72 2.77
N ASP A 77 -5.94 -6.88 3.51
CA ASP A 77 -5.00 -5.78 3.77
C ASP A 77 -4.32 -5.33 2.48
N ILE A 78 -3.91 -4.06 2.42
CA ILE A 78 -3.36 -3.45 1.21
C ILE A 78 -1.96 -2.91 1.50
N ILE A 79 -0.96 -3.36 0.75
CA ILE A 79 0.37 -2.72 0.70
C ILE A 79 0.31 -1.63 -0.38
N THR A 80 0.32 -0.36 0.02
CA THR A 80 0.50 0.76 -0.93
C THR A 80 1.98 1.09 -1.10
N HIS A 81 2.34 1.77 -2.20
CA HIS A 81 3.73 2.03 -2.62
C HIS A 81 4.47 0.75 -3.01
N CYS A 82 3.76 -0.22 -3.59
CA CYS A 82 4.32 -1.54 -3.92
C CYS A 82 5.54 -1.45 -4.85
N TYR A 83 5.61 -0.42 -5.70
CA TYR A 83 6.70 -0.21 -6.66
C TYR A 83 7.67 0.93 -6.29
N ASN A 84 7.81 1.23 -5.00
CA ASN A 84 8.77 2.22 -4.55
C ASN A 84 10.23 1.78 -4.83
N GLY A 85 11.13 2.74 -5.01
CA GLY A 85 12.55 2.50 -5.31
C GLY A 85 13.48 2.38 -4.09
N LYS A 86 12.96 2.43 -2.86
CA LYS A 86 13.78 2.45 -1.63
C LYS A 86 14.36 1.06 -1.36
N PRO A 87 15.39 0.90 -0.50
CA PRO A 87 15.94 -0.43 -0.16
C PRO A 87 14.89 -1.39 0.44
N ASN A 88 13.97 -0.86 1.24
CA ASN A 88 12.87 -1.61 1.84
C ASN A 88 11.65 -1.66 0.91
N ARG A 89 11.74 -2.49 -0.12
CA ARG A 89 10.75 -2.64 -1.21
C ARG A 89 10.46 -4.12 -1.48
N ILE A 90 9.40 -4.40 -2.25
CA ILE A 90 8.93 -5.78 -2.51
C ILE A 90 9.95 -6.67 -3.22
N LEU A 91 10.84 -6.07 -4.03
CA LEU A 91 11.89 -6.80 -4.73
C LEU A 91 13.20 -6.75 -3.93
N ARG A 92 13.85 -7.91 -3.81
CA ARG A 92 15.21 -8.03 -3.32
C ARG A 92 16.22 -7.41 -4.32
N PRO A 93 17.49 -7.20 -3.93
CA PRO A 93 18.51 -6.66 -4.82
C PRO A 93 18.74 -7.49 -6.10
N ASP A 94 18.52 -8.81 -6.06
CA ASP A 94 18.59 -9.71 -7.21
C ASP A 94 17.39 -9.59 -8.17
N GLY A 95 16.41 -8.74 -7.84
CA GLY A 95 15.23 -8.51 -8.66
C GLY A 95 14.12 -9.54 -8.46
N GLU A 96 14.24 -10.45 -7.49
CA GLU A 96 13.20 -11.43 -7.13
C GLU A 96 12.26 -10.90 -6.07
N LEU A 97 11.02 -11.41 -6.06
CA LEU A 97 10.03 -11.06 -5.04
C LEU A 97 10.45 -11.62 -3.68
N ARG A 98 10.34 -10.79 -2.63
CA ARG A 98 10.56 -11.23 -1.25
C ARG A 98 9.60 -12.36 -0.88
N ALA A 99 10.13 -13.40 -0.24
CA ALA A 99 9.34 -14.55 0.19
C ALA A 99 8.20 -14.17 1.15
N SER A 100 8.43 -13.20 2.03
CA SER A 100 7.42 -12.61 2.94
C SER A 100 6.25 -12.00 2.17
N VAL A 101 6.55 -11.25 1.10
CA VAL A 101 5.56 -10.65 0.21
C VAL A 101 4.86 -11.72 -0.62
N THR A 102 5.58 -12.72 -1.13
CA THR A 102 4.95 -13.88 -1.81
C THR A 102 3.92 -14.56 -0.91
N ARG A 103 4.28 -14.85 0.35
CA ARG A 103 3.34 -15.42 1.33
C ARG A 103 2.18 -14.49 1.63
N ALA A 104 2.41 -13.19 1.76
CA ALA A 104 1.35 -12.20 1.96
C ALA A 104 0.35 -12.18 0.81
N LEU A 105 0.83 -12.17 -0.44
CA LEU A 105 -0.02 -12.23 -1.64
C LEU A 105 -0.82 -13.53 -1.68
N ALA A 106 -0.19 -14.67 -1.37
CA ALA A 106 -0.88 -15.97 -1.28
C ALA A 106 -1.98 -16.00 -0.20
N ARG A 107 -1.82 -15.24 0.89
CA ARG A 107 -2.86 -15.02 1.92
C ARG A 107 -3.98 -14.07 1.48
N GLY A 108 -3.87 -13.41 0.33
CA GLY A 108 -4.86 -12.46 -0.17
C GLY A 108 -4.59 -10.99 0.19
N VAL A 109 -3.35 -10.65 0.53
CA VAL A 109 -2.92 -9.23 0.64
C VAL A 109 -2.89 -8.61 -0.76
N ARG A 110 -3.35 -7.37 -0.87
CA ARG A 110 -3.44 -6.63 -2.13
C ARG A 110 -2.29 -5.65 -2.28
N LEU A 111 -1.92 -5.37 -3.53
CA LEU A 111 -0.91 -4.37 -3.88
C LEU A 111 -1.57 -3.14 -4.47
N ASP A 112 -1.22 -1.97 -3.95
CA ASP A 112 -1.63 -0.67 -4.46
C ASP A 112 -0.40 0.16 -4.88
N VAL A 113 -0.51 0.86 -6.00
CA VAL A 113 0.60 1.64 -6.55
C VAL A 113 1.01 2.79 -5.63
N GLY A 114 0.07 3.65 -5.23
CA GLY A 114 0.33 4.86 -4.46
C GLY A 114 1.51 5.67 -4.99
N HIS A 115 1.43 6.22 -6.20
CA HIS A 115 2.63 6.78 -6.86
C HIS A 115 3.38 7.79 -5.97
N GLY A 116 2.68 8.78 -5.44
CA GLY A 116 3.20 9.80 -4.54
C GLY A 116 4.37 10.58 -5.13
N THR A 117 5.03 11.41 -4.31
CA THR A 117 6.25 12.11 -4.76
C THR A 117 7.44 11.16 -4.90
N ALA A 118 7.52 10.13 -4.07
CA ALA A 118 8.73 9.32 -3.88
C ALA A 118 8.44 7.81 -3.74
N SER A 119 7.34 7.34 -4.34
CA SER A 119 6.83 5.99 -4.14
C SER A 119 6.62 5.17 -5.42
N LEU A 120 7.04 5.68 -6.58
CA LEU A 120 7.13 4.91 -7.83
C LEU A 120 8.55 4.93 -8.40
N SER A 121 9.09 3.75 -8.69
CA SER A 121 10.28 3.55 -9.52
C SER A 121 9.91 2.76 -10.78
N PHE A 122 10.19 3.33 -11.95
CA PHE A 122 9.95 2.66 -13.24
C PHE A 122 10.73 1.35 -13.36
N ALA A 123 11.96 1.30 -12.84
CA ALA A 123 12.77 0.09 -12.89
C ALA A 123 12.15 -1.04 -12.05
N VAL A 124 11.69 -0.72 -10.84
CA VAL A 124 11.02 -1.68 -9.95
C VAL A 124 9.69 -2.13 -10.54
N ALA A 125 8.88 -1.21 -11.05
CA ALA A 125 7.61 -1.52 -11.69
C ALA A 125 7.79 -2.43 -12.91
N LYS A 126 8.72 -2.10 -13.83
CA LYS A 126 9.04 -2.91 -15.01
C LYS A 126 9.45 -4.34 -14.63
N ARG A 127 10.37 -4.48 -13.67
CA ARG A 127 10.83 -5.80 -13.21
C ARG A 127 9.72 -6.59 -12.53
N ALA A 128 8.94 -5.97 -11.65
CA ALA A 128 7.84 -6.67 -10.98
C ALA A 128 6.77 -7.14 -11.97
N ILE A 129 6.38 -6.27 -12.92
CA ILE A 129 5.40 -6.59 -13.96
C ILE A 129 5.90 -7.71 -14.88
N SER A 130 7.20 -7.73 -15.24
CA SER A 130 7.78 -8.81 -16.05
C SER A 130 7.75 -10.17 -15.35
N LEU A 131 7.70 -10.18 -14.01
CA LEU A 131 7.54 -11.39 -13.18
C LEU A 131 6.07 -11.74 -12.93
N GLY A 132 5.12 -11.03 -13.54
CA GLY A 132 3.68 -11.23 -13.32
C GLY A 132 3.14 -10.63 -12.01
N ILE A 133 3.94 -9.84 -11.29
CA ILE A 133 3.56 -9.21 -10.02
C ILE A 133 2.85 -7.89 -10.33
N LEU A 134 1.54 -7.98 -10.57
CA LEU A 134 0.70 -6.84 -10.96
C LEU A 134 0.09 -6.13 -9.73
N PRO A 135 -0.15 -4.81 -9.81
CA PRO A 135 -0.89 -4.15 -8.74
C PRO A 135 -2.37 -4.53 -8.85
N HIS A 136 -3.06 -4.59 -7.72
CA HIS A 136 -4.51 -4.75 -7.70
C HIS A 136 -5.20 -3.41 -7.99
N THR A 137 -4.58 -2.30 -7.60
CA THR A 137 -5.09 -0.94 -7.82
C THR A 137 -3.98 0.01 -8.25
N ILE A 138 -4.29 0.88 -9.20
CA ILE A 138 -3.42 1.99 -9.60
C ILE A 138 -3.96 3.25 -8.90
N SER A 139 -3.23 3.75 -7.90
CA SER A 139 -3.56 4.96 -7.16
C SER A 139 -2.44 6.00 -7.22
N SER A 140 -2.80 7.26 -6.96
CA SER A 140 -1.91 8.40 -7.19
C SER A 140 -1.13 8.85 -5.96
N ASP A 141 -1.65 8.67 -4.74
CA ASP A 141 -1.14 9.34 -3.53
C ASP A 141 -0.92 10.85 -3.77
N ILE A 142 -1.93 11.48 -4.36
CA ILE A 142 -1.88 12.86 -4.82
C ILE A 142 -2.18 13.84 -3.67
N TYR A 143 -1.44 14.93 -3.61
CA TYR A 143 -1.67 16.06 -2.71
C TYR A 143 -1.19 17.36 -3.37
N CYS A 144 -1.52 18.53 -2.80
CA CYS A 144 -1.34 19.83 -3.47
C CYS A 144 0.03 20.03 -4.12
N ARG A 145 1.12 19.70 -3.40
CA ARG A 145 2.49 19.90 -3.89
C ARG A 145 2.80 19.03 -5.11
N ASN A 146 2.50 17.72 -5.04
CA ASN A 146 2.87 16.80 -6.10
C ASN A 146 1.93 16.87 -7.32
N ARG A 147 0.73 17.42 -7.13
CA ARG A 147 -0.21 17.76 -8.21
C ARG A 147 0.27 18.92 -9.05
N ILE A 148 0.71 20.00 -8.38
CA ILE A 148 1.10 21.24 -9.06
C ILE A 148 2.49 21.08 -9.66
N ASN A 149 3.46 20.60 -8.87
CA ASN A 149 4.87 20.57 -9.26
C ASN A 149 5.33 19.21 -9.81
N GLY A 150 4.41 18.25 -9.91
CA GLY A 150 4.75 16.87 -10.23
C GLY A 150 5.33 16.11 -9.02
N PRO A 151 5.57 14.80 -9.17
CA PRO A 151 5.46 14.03 -10.41
C PRO A 151 4.04 13.48 -10.68
N VAL A 152 3.02 13.84 -9.88
CA VAL A 152 1.68 13.23 -9.92
C VAL A 152 0.62 14.28 -10.24
N HIS A 153 0.47 14.65 -11.51
CA HIS A 153 -0.49 15.70 -11.91
C HIS A 153 -1.95 15.27 -11.82
N SER A 154 -2.23 13.97 -12.04
CA SER A 154 -3.57 13.40 -11.99
C SER A 154 -3.49 11.88 -11.94
N LEU A 155 -4.61 11.20 -11.68
CA LEU A 155 -4.69 9.75 -11.81
C LEU A 155 -4.41 9.30 -13.27
N ALA A 156 -4.93 10.05 -14.25
CA ALA A 156 -4.67 9.78 -15.67
C ALA A 156 -3.17 9.83 -15.99
N ASN A 157 -2.44 10.80 -15.43
CA ASN A 157 -0.98 10.86 -15.58
C ASN A 157 -0.28 9.61 -15.01
N VAL A 158 -0.75 9.08 -13.88
CA VAL A 158 -0.20 7.83 -13.31
C VAL A 158 -0.52 6.65 -14.20
N MET A 159 -1.77 6.51 -14.64
CA MET A 159 -2.19 5.43 -15.55
C MET A 159 -1.39 5.43 -16.86
N SER A 160 -1.10 6.59 -17.45
CA SER A 160 -0.26 6.70 -18.65
C SER A 160 1.16 6.18 -18.43
N LYS A 161 1.72 6.27 -17.22
CA LYS A 161 3.04 5.69 -16.89
C LYS A 161 2.99 4.16 -16.93
N PHE A 162 1.90 3.56 -16.44
CA PHE A 162 1.70 2.11 -16.52
C PHE A 162 1.45 1.64 -17.95
N LEU A 163 0.69 2.41 -18.73
CA LEU A 163 0.54 2.16 -20.16
C LEU A 163 1.91 2.16 -20.87
N ALA A 164 2.77 3.13 -20.57
CA ALA A 164 4.13 3.21 -21.13
C ALA A 164 5.08 2.08 -20.64
N ILE A 165 4.81 1.50 -19.47
CA ILE A 165 5.54 0.32 -18.96
C ILE A 165 5.10 -0.97 -19.69
N GLY A 166 4.04 -0.93 -20.49
CA GLY A 166 3.44 -2.11 -21.11
C GLY A 166 2.39 -2.79 -20.23
N HIS A 167 1.96 -2.12 -19.15
CA HIS A 167 0.85 -2.57 -18.33
C HIS A 167 -0.45 -1.91 -18.80
N VAL A 168 -1.22 -2.66 -19.58
CA VAL A 168 -2.61 -2.32 -19.88
C VAL A 168 -3.45 -2.92 -18.76
N ALA A 169 -3.77 -2.12 -17.73
CA ALA A 169 -4.88 -2.48 -16.86
C ALA A 169 -6.10 -2.62 -17.77
N ALA A 170 -6.73 -3.80 -17.81
CA ALA A 170 -7.98 -3.97 -18.55
C ALA A 170 -8.91 -2.84 -18.11
N ALA A 171 -9.25 -1.94 -19.04
CA ALA A 171 -9.66 -0.56 -18.79
C ALA A 171 -10.96 -0.37 -17.97
N GLY A 172 -11.56 -1.45 -17.45
CA GLY A 172 -12.73 -1.41 -16.57
C GLY A 172 -12.57 -2.14 -15.22
N HIS A 173 -11.52 -2.94 -14.99
CA HIS A 173 -11.49 -3.87 -13.85
C HIS A 173 -10.76 -3.36 -12.59
N CYS A 174 -9.63 -2.67 -12.73
CA CYS A 174 -8.80 -2.29 -11.56
C CYS A 174 -9.27 -1.04 -10.79
N VAL A 175 -10.22 -0.28 -11.34
CA VAL A 175 -10.64 1.01 -10.73
C VAL A 175 -11.97 0.89 -9.98
N ARG A 176 -12.76 -0.16 -10.21
CA ARG A 176 -14.14 -0.21 -9.69
C ARG A 176 -14.48 -1.39 -8.78
N ASP A 177 -13.98 -2.61 -8.97
CA ASP A 177 -14.55 -3.74 -8.20
C ASP A 177 -13.54 -4.77 -7.68
N GLY A 178 -13.61 -4.99 -6.36
CA GLY A 178 -12.80 -5.92 -5.59
C GLY A 178 -13.18 -7.40 -5.76
N GLN A 179 -13.67 -7.82 -6.93
CA GLN A 179 -13.91 -9.23 -7.25
C GLN A 179 -13.20 -9.60 -8.55
N CYS A 180 -12.07 -10.29 -8.40
CA CYS A 180 -11.37 -10.91 -9.52
C CYS A 180 -11.80 -12.37 -9.58
N ARG A 181 -12.64 -12.74 -10.56
CA ARG A 181 -12.75 -14.12 -11.02
C ARG A 181 -12.05 -14.19 -12.38
N ARG A 182 -11.09 -15.10 -12.50
CA ARG A 182 -10.80 -15.76 -13.78
C ARG A 182 -11.58 -17.06 -13.80
#